data_AF-X1D275-F1
#
_entry.id   AF-X1D275-F1
#
_cell.length_a   1.000
_cell.length_b   1.000
_cell.length_c   1.000
_cell.angle_alpha   90.00
_cell.angle_beta   90.00
_cell.angle_gamma   90.00
#
_symmetry.space_group_name_H-M   'P 1'
#
loop_
_entity.id
_entity.type
_entity.pdbx_description
1 polymer ?
#
loop_
_entity_poly.entity_id
_entity_poly.type
_entity_poly.pdbx_seq_one_letter_code
_entity_poly.pdbx_strand_id
1 'polypeptide(L)'
;MNISLISSYRYDWRFVLGLVAGIYCLINLALPHAPISGTITTYVLQPILWGLLAWAILRLPRYSPAGKLRLKSSLIQLALIIGFFQIGVSVIGGLFSSFGKSPYSFTPLGIFTNLIFVGAMLIGMELSRAWLINRLGRRHTFLALAWVTLLYTLLCLPLAQVTGLGANIESVTFLNSSFLPLVAENLLATFLAFLAGPLASIAYRGILSGFEWFCPILPNPSWVLKGLLGTIVPIVSLV
;
A
#
# COMPACT_ATOMS: atom_id res chain seq x y z
N MET A 1 8.44 -38.44 1.33
CA MET A 1 8.30 -37.71 0.05
C MET A 1 7.15 -36.72 0.19
N ASN A 2 7.42 -35.42 0.15
CA ASN A 2 6.58 -34.37 0.75
C ASN A 2 5.47 -33.94 -0.22
N ILE A 3 4.22 -34.36 0.03
CA ILE A 3 3.02 -34.10 -0.80
C ILE A 3 2.71 -32.59 -0.91
N SER A 4 3.30 -31.76 -0.04
CA SER A 4 3.16 -30.30 -0.06
C SER A 4 3.84 -29.60 -1.26
N LEU A 5 4.77 -30.27 -1.95
CA LEU A 5 5.48 -29.67 -3.09
C LEU A 5 4.69 -29.74 -4.41
N ILE A 6 3.76 -30.69 -4.54
CA ILE A 6 3.08 -30.98 -5.81
C ILE A 6 1.88 -30.05 -6.04
N SER A 7 1.18 -29.57 -5.00
CA SER A 7 0.01 -28.68 -5.19
C SER A 7 0.38 -27.20 -5.43
N SER A 8 1.64 -26.83 -5.18
CA SER A 8 2.11 -25.45 -5.31
C SER A 8 2.22 -24.99 -6.76
N TYR A 9 2.13 -25.89 -7.75
CA TYR A 9 2.29 -25.58 -9.18
C TYR A 9 1.01 -25.19 -9.91
N ARG A 10 -0.18 -25.32 -9.30
CA ARG A 10 -1.45 -25.14 -10.03
C ARG A 10 -1.95 -23.70 -10.12
N TYR A 11 -1.40 -22.78 -9.32
CA TYR A 11 -1.83 -21.37 -9.32
C TYR A 11 -0.68 -20.48 -9.81
N ASP A 12 -0.84 -19.99 -11.04
CA ASP A 12 0.09 -19.06 -11.66
C ASP A 12 -0.04 -17.67 -11.01
N TRP A 13 1.10 -17.01 -10.77
CA TRP A 13 1.14 -15.66 -10.20
C TRP A 13 0.38 -14.65 -11.07
N ARG A 14 0.25 -14.96 -12.36
CA ARG A 14 -0.54 -14.24 -13.36
C ARG A 14 -2.01 -14.09 -12.95
N PHE A 15 -2.59 -15.05 -12.24
CA PHE A 15 -3.99 -14.95 -11.79
C PHE A 15 -4.17 -13.81 -10.79
N VAL A 16 -3.34 -13.76 -9.74
CA VAL A 16 -3.40 -12.69 -8.74
C VAL A 16 -3.04 -11.35 -9.35
N LEU A 17 -2.04 -11.32 -10.23
CA LEU A 17 -1.71 -10.11 -10.99
C LEU A 17 -2.91 -9.61 -11.80
N GLY A 18 -3.59 -10.52 -12.53
CA GLY A 18 -4.77 -10.20 -13.32
C GLY A 18 -5.93 -9.67 -12.48
N LEU A 19 -6.17 -10.23 -11.30
CA LEU A 19 -7.18 -9.71 -10.37
C LEU A 19 -6.83 -8.30 -9.88
N VAL A 20 -5.59 -8.08 -9.45
CA VAL A 20 -5.13 -6.79 -8.93
C VAL A 20 -5.16 -5.71 -10.03
N ALA A 21 -4.63 -6.02 -11.21
CA ALA A 21 -4.67 -5.12 -12.36
C ALA A 21 -6.10 -4.88 -12.84
N GLY A 22 -6.95 -5.91 -12.82
CA GLY A 22 -8.37 -5.83 -13.16
C GLY A 22 -9.13 -4.90 -12.23
N ILE A 23 -8.91 -5.00 -10.91
CA ILE A 23 -9.50 -4.07 -9.92
C ILE A 23 -9.05 -2.63 -10.22
N TYR A 24 -7.77 -2.40 -10.48
CA TYR A 24 -7.27 -1.06 -10.83
C TYR A 24 -7.90 -0.50 -12.09
N CYS A 25 -7.99 -1.30 -13.16
CA CYS A 25 -8.63 -0.90 -14.41
C CYS A 25 -10.12 -0.63 -14.22
N LEU A 26 -10.82 -1.45 -13.45
CA LEU A 26 -12.23 -1.20 -13.12
C LEU A 26 -12.41 0.12 -12.38
N ILE A 27 -11.57 0.39 -11.38
CA ILE A 27 -11.66 1.62 -10.56
C ILE A 27 -11.32 2.87 -11.37
N ASN A 28 -10.30 2.85 -12.21
CA ASN A 28 -9.81 4.04 -12.91
C ASN A 28 -10.44 4.26 -14.29
N LEU A 29 -10.88 3.20 -14.99
CA LEU A 29 -11.39 3.29 -16.36
C LEU A 29 -12.90 3.02 -16.46
N ALA A 30 -13.42 2.02 -15.74
CA ALA A 30 -14.82 1.61 -15.92
C ALA A 30 -15.78 2.36 -15.00
N LEU A 31 -15.53 2.36 -13.69
CA LEU A 31 -16.42 2.95 -12.68
C LEU A 31 -16.68 4.46 -12.86
N PRO A 32 -15.70 5.30 -13.25
CA PRO A 32 -15.94 6.72 -13.47
C PRO A 32 -16.92 7.01 -14.61
N HIS A 33 -17.05 6.11 -15.58
CA HIS A 33 -17.96 6.24 -16.72
C HIS A 33 -19.30 5.52 -16.51
N ALA A 34 -19.47 4.80 -15.40
CA ALA A 34 -20.71 4.11 -15.08
C ALA A 34 -21.77 5.10 -14.55
N PRO A 35 -23.07 4.90 -14.84
CA PRO A 35 -24.16 5.77 -14.36
C PRO A 35 -24.51 5.48 -12.88
N ILE A 36 -23.48 5.42 -12.02
CA ILE A 36 -23.59 5.11 -10.59
C ILE A 36 -23.04 6.31 -9.81
N SER A 37 -23.63 6.64 -8.66
CA SER A 37 -23.14 7.76 -7.86
C SER A 37 -21.72 7.51 -7.36
N GLY A 38 -20.87 8.55 -7.39
CA GLY A 38 -19.48 8.46 -6.95
C GLY A 38 -19.33 7.93 -5.53
N THR A 39 -20.22 8.33 -4.61
CA THR A 39 -20.22 7.84 -3.23
C THR A 39 -20.43 6.32 -3.14
N ILE A 40 -21.36 5.75 -3.92
CA ILE A 40 -21.58 4.30 -3.96
C ILE A 40 -20.36 3.60 -4.55
N THR A 41 -19.77 4.15 -5.62
CA THR A 41 -18.58 3.55 -6.23
C THR A 41 -17.42 3.48 -5.24
N THR A 42 -17.13 4.55 -4.50
CA THR A 42 -16.01 4.61 -3.55
C THR A 42 -16.28 3.85 -2.27
N TYR A 43 -17.42 4.06 -1.61
CA TYR A 43 -17.66 3.53 -0.26
C TYR A 43 -18.33 2.16 -0.22
N VAL A 44 -18.82 1.64 -1.36
CA VAL A 44 -19.45 0.32 -1.44
C VAL A 44 -18.72 -0.59 -2.42
N LEU A 45 -18.63 -0.21 -3.70
CA LEU A 45 -18.07 -1.09 -4.73
C LEU A 45 -16.57 -1.35 -4.52
N GLN A 46 -15.77 -0.31 -4.27
CA GLN A 46 -14.33 -0.50 -4.03
C GLN A 46 -14.03 -1.41 -2.82
N PRO A 47 -14.62 -1.22 -1.62
CA PRO A 47 -14.38 -2.14 -0.50
C PRO A 47 -14.84 -3.57 -0.80
N ILE A 48 -15.92 -3.76 -1.57
CA ILE A 48 -16.32 -5.10 -2.03
C ILE A 48 -15.25 -5.71 -2.94
N LEU A 49 -14.74 -4.97 -3.93
CA LEU A 49 -13.71 -5.46 -4.85
C LEU A 49 -12.43 -5.89 -4.10
N TRP A 50 -11.94 -5.03 -3.19
CA TRP A 50 -10.76 -5.33 -2.39
C TRP A 50 -11.00 -6.44 -1.35
N GLY A 51 -12.20 -6.51 -0.78
CA GLY A 51 -12.61 -7.59 0.12
C GLY A 51 -12.71 -8.94 -0.59
N LEU A 52 -13.24 -8.97 -1.82
CA LEU A 52 -13.26 -10.16 -2.67
C LEU A 52 -11.85 -10.61 -3.05
N LEU A 53 -10.95 -9.67 -3.36
CA LEU A 53 -9.54 -9.99 -3.57
C LEU A 53 -8.93 -10.62 -2.32
N ALA A 54 -9.11 -10.00 -1.15
CA ALA A 54 -8.62 -10.54 0.12
C ALA A 54 -9.13 -11.96 0.36
N TRP A 55 -10.43 -12.18 0.17
CA TRP A 55 -11.05 -13.50 0.28
C TRP A 55 -10.45 -14.51 -0.72
N ALA A 56 -10.26 -14.12 -1.98
CA ALA A 56 -9.65 -14.97 -3.00
C ALA A 56 -8.22 -15.38 -2.62
N ILE A 57 -7.40 -14.44 -2.14
CA ILE A 57 -6.03 -14.72 -1.68
C ILE A 57 -6.02 -15.69 -0.49
N LEU A 58 -6.95 -15.56 0.45
CA LEU A 58 -7.04 -16.47 1.61
C LEU A 58 -7.43 -17.91 1.21
N ARG A 59 -8.02 -18.12 0.03
CA ARG A 59 -8.32 -19.45 -0.53
C ARG A 59 -7.13 -20.06 -1.28
N LEU A 60 -6.14 -19.27 -1.66
CA LEU A 60 -4.93 -19.76 -2.32
C LEU A 60 -3.98 -20.45 -1.34
N PRO A 61 -2.99 -21.22 -1.83
CA PRO A 61 -1.97 -21.82 -0.98
C PRO A 61 -1.30 -20.76 -0.11
N ARG A 62 -1.09 -21.11 1.17
CA ARG A 62 -0.47 -20.21 2.16
C ARG A 62 0.89 -19.74 1.65
N TYR A 63 1.15 -18.44 1.80
CA TYR A 63 2.48 -17.88 1.59
C TYR A 63 3.42 -18.40 2.69
N SER A 64 4.70 -18.54 2.36
CA SER A 64 5.76 -18.94 3.31
C SER A 64 6.83 -17.86 3.29
N PRO A 65 6.80 -16.91 4.25
CA PRO A 65 7.75 -15.80 4.31
C PRO A 65 9.20 -16.29 4.22
N ALA A 66 10.06 -15.50 3.59
CA ALA A 66 11.47 -15.83 3.43
C ALA A 66 12.26 -15.73 4.74
N GLY A 67 11.80 -14.89 5.69
CA GLY A 67 12.41 -14.73 6.99
C GLY A 67 12.16 -15.92 7.92
N LYS A 68 13.04 -16.07 8.92
CA LYS A 68 12.89 -17.09 9.96
C LYS A 68 11.61 -16.83 10.76
N LEU A 69 10.82 -17.87 11.01
CA LEU A 69 9.56 -17.75 11.77
C LEU A 69 9.74 -17.10 13.15
N ARG A 70 10.88 -17.35 13.81
CA ARG A 70 11.24 -16.76 15.10
C ARG A 70 11.36 -15.23 15.07
N LEU A 71 11.71 -14.64 13.92
CA LEU A 71 11.87 -13.20 13.74
C LEU A 71 10.56 -12.51 13.32
N LYS A 72 9.51 -13.26 12.99
CA LYS A 72 8.25 -12.71 12.48
C LYS A 72 7.64 -11.69 13.44
N SER A 73 7.60 -12.00 14.74
CA SER A 73 7.06 -11.08 15.74
C SER A 73 7.88 -9.80 15.84
N SER A 74 9.21 -9.92 15.88
CA SER A 74 10.12 -8.77 15.94
C SER A 74 10.00 -7.88 14.70
N LEU A 75 9.84 -8.47 13.52
CA LEU A 75 9.65 -7.72 12.27
C LEU A 75 8.30 -6.98 12.22
N ILE A 76 7.23 -7.57 12.78
CA ILE A 76 5.94 -6.87 12.90
C ILE A 76 6.05 -5.71 13.89
N GLN A 77 6.72 -5.90 15.03
CA GLN A 77 6.98 -4.82 15.99
C GLN A 77 7.84 -3.71 15.38
N LEU A 78 8.89 -4.08 14.65
CA LEU A 78 9.72 -3.13 13.92
C LEU A 78 8.91 -2.33 12.90
N ALA A 79 8.03 -2.99 12.13
CA ALA A 79 7.15 -2.33 11.17
C ALA A 79 6.22 -1.30 11.84
N LEU A 80 5.67 -1.61 13.02
CA LEU A 80 4.90 -0.65 13.82
C LEU A 80 5.77 0.54 14.23
N ILE A 81 6.96 0.28 14.78
CA ILE A 81 7.90 1.32 15.22
C ILE A 81 8.27 2.24 14.05
N ILE A 82 8.59 1.69 12.87
CA ILE A 82 8.90 2.47 11.67
C ILE A 82 7.71 3.35 11.26
N GLY A 83 6.49 2.79 11.27
CA GLY A 83 5.28 3.55 10.94
C GLY A 83 5.07 4.74 11.88
N PHE A 84 5.18 4.53 13.19
CA PHE A 84 5.07 5.61 14.18
C PHE A 84 6.19 6.63 14.06
N PHE A 85 7.43 6.16 13.83
CA PHE A 85 8.58 7.03 13.63
C PHE A 85 8.40 7.92 12.40
N GLN A 86 7.93 7.37 11.28
CA GLN A 86 7.66 8.13 10.05
C GLN A 86 6.57 9.19 10.26
N ILE A 87 5.50 8.86 11.00
CA ILE A 87 4.49 9.86 11.40
C ILE A 87 5.13 10.95 12.25
N GLY A 88 5.91 10.58 13.27
CA GLY A 88 6.59 11.54 14.14
C GLY A 88 7.50 12.51 13.38
N VAL A 89 8.30 11.99 12.44
CA VAL A 89 9.13 12.81 11.55
C VAL A 89 8.27 13.72 10.68
N SER A 90 7.16 13.23 10.14
CA SER A 90 6.23 14.04 9.33
C SER A 90 5.58 15.16 10.15
N VAL A 91 5.20 14.89 11.40
CA VAL A 91 4.66 15.88 12.34
C VAL A 91 5.70 16.95 12.67
N ILE A 92 6.95 16.56 12.91
CA ILE A 92 8.06 17.50 13.09
C ILE A 92 8.24 18.37 11.84
N GLY A 93 8.19 17.77 10.64
CA GLY A 93 8.21 18.51 9.38
C GLY A 93 7.06 19.52 9.26
N GLY A 94 5.87 19.18 9.76
CA GLY A 94 4.72 20.09 9.87
C GLY A 94 4.98 21.27 10.80
N LEU A 95 5.67 21.06 11.93
CA LEU A 95 6.03 22.15 12.86
C LEU A 95 6.94 23.20 12.21
N PHE A 96 7.82 22.79 11.29
CA PHE A 96 8.69 23.70 10.55
C PHE A 96 8.02 24.36 9.33
N SER A 97 6.78 23.99 9.00
CA SER A 97 6.12 24.47 7.79
C SER A 97 4.66 24.82 8.04
N SER A 98 3.72 23.87 8.01
CA SER A 98 2.32 24.12 8.36
C SER A 98 1.56 22.83 8.66
N PHE A 99 0.35 22.97 9.21
CA PHE A 99 -0.64 21.90 9.35
C PHE A 99 -1.92 22.24 8.57
N GLY A 100 -2.59 21.22 8.07
CA GLY A 100 -3.87 21.32 7.39
C GLY A 100 -4.96 20.51 8.10
N LYS A 101 -6.22 20.86 7.83
CA LYS A 101 -7.35 20.02 8.25
C LYS A 101 -7.45 18.81 7.32
N SER A 102 -7.75 17.65 7.89
CA SER A 102 -8.02 16.46 7.11
C SER A 102 -9.31 16.62 6.29
N PRO A 103 -9.34 16.16 5.03
CA PRO A 103 -10.51 16.27 4.16
C PRO A 103 -11.63 15.27 4.50
N TYR A 104 -11.38 14.34 5.44
CA TYR A 104 -12.30 13.25 5.75
C TYR A 104 -13.35 13.63 6.80
N SER A 105 -14.50 12.95 6.77
CA SER A 105 -15.56 13.14 7.77
C SER A 105 -15.24 12.45 9.09
N PHE A 106 -15.25 13.22 10.18
CA PHE A 106 -15.06 12.77 11.56
C PHE A 106 -16.37 12.53 12.33
N THR A 107 -17.50 12.45 11.62
CA THR A 107 -18.75 11.96 12.23
C THR A 107 -18.62 10.46 12.53
N PRO A 108 -19.34 9.90 13.52
CA PRO A 108 -19.26 8.47 13.83
C PRO A 108 -19.53 7.57 12.60
N LEU A 109 -20.50 7.95 11.77
CA LEU A 109 -20.80 7.26 10.53
C LEU A 109 -19.67 7.44 9.49
N GLY A 110 -19.13 8.65 9.36
CA GLY A 110 -17.98 8.94 8.48
C GLY A 110 -16.75 8.08 8.83
N ILE A 111 -16.37 8.05 10.11
CA ILE A 111 -15.27 7.22 10.62
C ILE A 111 -15.51 5.75 10.30
N PHE A 112 -16.72 5.24 10.54
CA PHE A 112 -17.06 3.85 10.24
C PHE A 112 -16.95 3.54 8.74
N THR A 113 -17.48 4.41 7.87
CA THR A 113 -17.39 4.21 6.41
C THR A 113 -15.95 4.28 5.90
N ASN A 114 -15.15 5.21 6.42
CA ASN A 114 -13.72 5.30 6.09
C ASN A 114 -12.96 4.06 6.56
N LEU A 115 -13.29 3.52 7.75
CA LEU A 115 -12.68 2.29 8.26
C LEU A 115 -12.94 1.08 7.36
N ILE A 116 -14.18 0.90 6.89
CA ILE A 116 -14.50 -0.18 5.96
C ILE A 116 -13.74 0.01 4.64
N PHE A 117 -13.76 1.23 4.09
CA PHE A 117 -13.11 1.55 2.83
C PHE A 117 -11.60 1.30 2.88
N VAL A 118 -10.90 1.97 3.80
CA VAL A 118 -9.45 1.90 3.95
C VAL A 118 -9.01 0.51 4.41
N GLY A 119 -9.75 -0.08 5.35
CA GLY A 119 -9.45 -1.41 5.88
C GLY A 119 -9.53 -2.48 4.81
N ALA A 120 -10.60 -2.50 4.01
CA ALA A 120 -10.73 -3.46 2.91
C ALA A 120 -9.63 -3.28 1.86
N MET A 121 -9.37 -2.03 1.45
CA MET A 121 -8.31 -1.71 0.49
C MET A 121 -6.92 -2.15 1.01
N LEU A 122 -6.58 -1.78 2.24
CA LEU A 122 -5.30 -2.14 2.86
C LEU A 122 -5.14 -3.67 2.94
N ILE A 123 -6.13 -4.38 3.49
CA ILE A 123 -6.05 -5.84 3.62
C ILE A 123 -5.92 -6.51 2.24
N GLY A 124 -6.72 -6.08 1.26
CA GLY A 124 -6.66 -6.61 -0.10
C GLY A 124 -5.30 -6.39 -0.77
N MET A 125 -4.75 -5.19 -0.67
CA MET A 125 -3.44 -4.86 -1.23
C MET A 125 -2.31 -5.62 -0.54
N GLU A 126 -2.28 -5.65 0.79
CA GLU A 126 -1.17 -6.25 1.52
C GLU A 126 -1.16 -7.79 1.46
N LEU A 127 -2.33 -8.43 1.49
CA LEU A 127 -2.44 -9.88 1.30
C LEU A 127 -1.98 -10.30 -0.09
N SER A 128 -2.46 -9.60 -1.13
CA SER A 128 -2.05 -9.88 -2.51
C SER A 128 -0.56 -9.62 -2.71
N ARG A 129 -0.01 -8.56 -2.09
CA ARG A 129 1.42 -8.21 -2.16
C ARG A 129 2.27 -9.32 -1.58
N ALA A 130 1.95 -9.74 -0.36
CA ALA A 130 2.67 -10.79 0.33
C ALA A 130 2.62 -12.10 -0.46
N TRP A 131 1.48 -12.43 -1.07
CA TRP A 131 1.36 -13.62 -1.89
C TRP A 131 2.24 -13.54 -3.16
N LEU A 132 2.20 -12.42 -3.89
CA LEU A 132 2.98 -12.21 -5.12
C LEU A 132 4.49 -12.24 -4.85
N ILE A 133 4.98 -11.48 -3.86
CA ILE A 133 6.42 -11.39 -3.58
C ILE A 133 6.99 -12.72 -3.08
N ASN A 134 6.22 -13.48 -2.29
CA ASN A 134 6.65 -14.80 -1.83
C ASN A 134 6.74 -15.83 -2.97
N ARG A 135 5.98 -15.63 -4.05
CA ARG A 135 6.03 -16.50 -5.22
C ARG A 135 7.15 -16.13 -6.17
N LEU A 136 7.26 -14.85 -6.52
CA LEU A 136 8.25 -14.33 -7.47
C LEU A 136 9.66 -14.27 -6.87
N GLY A 137 9.77 -13.93 -5.58
CA GLY A 137 11.03 -13.69 -4.89
C GLY A 137 11.88 -14.93 -4.64
N ARG A 138 11.38 -16.15 -4.89
CA ARG A 138 12.15 -17.39 -4.69
C ARG A 138 13.28 -17.59 -5.70
N ARG A 139 13.14 -17.03 -6.91
CA ARG A 139 14.11 -17.21 -7.99
C ARG A 139 15.02 -15.99 -8.16
N HIS A 140 14.44 -14.79 -8.19
CA HIS A 140 15.16 -13.55 -8.39
C HIS A 140 14.65 -12.47 -7.42
N THR A 141 15.10 -12.53 -6.16
CA THR A 141 14.61 -11.66 -5.06
C THR A 141 14.64 -10.18 -5.42
N PHE A 142 15.76 -9.68 -5.95
CA PHE A 142 15.92 -8.25 -6.26
C PHE A 142 14.94 -7.79 -7.35
N LEU A 143 14.83 -8.55 -8.45
CA LEU A 143 13.88 -8.24 -9.52
C LEU A 143 12.44 -8.33 -9.01
N ALA A 144 12.11 -9.34 -8.21
CA ALA A 144 10.77 -9.50 -7.65
C ALA A 144 10.39 -8.32 -6.73
N LEU A 145 11.32 -7.86 -5.88
CA LEU A 145 11.13 -6.67 -5.05
C LEU A 145 10.85 -5.45 -5.94
N ALA A 146 11.72 -5.16 -6.92
CA ALA A 146 11.56 -4.01 -7.82
C ALA A 146 10.21 -4.04 -8.56
N TRP A 147 9.85 -5.19 -9.16
CA TRP A 147 8.60 -5.34 -9.90
C TRP A 147 7.36 -5.20 -9.03
N VAL A 148 7.32 -5.85 -7.86
CA VAL A 148 6.17 -5.78 -6.95
C VAL A 148 6.06 -4.37 -6.35
N THR A 149 7.16 -3.74 -5.98
CA THR A 149 7.17 -2.34 -5.53
C THR A 149 6.59 -1.40 -6.57
N LEU A 150 7.04 -1.48 -7.83
CA LEU A 150 6.51 -0.65 -8.90
C LEU A 150 5.03 -0.91 -9.15
N LEU A 151 4.60 -2.19 -9.18
CA LEU A 151 3.19 -2.55 -9.31
C LEU A 151 2.34 -1.86 -8.23
N TYR A 152 2.67 -2.03 -6.95
CA TYR A 152 1.88 -1.44 -5.87
C TYR A 152 2.00 0.07 -5.74
N THR A 153 3.08 0.66 -6.22
CA THR A 153 3.18 2.12 -6.38
C THR A 153 2.16 2.61 -7.39
N LEU A 154 2.11 1.99 -8.58
CA LEU A 154 1.19 2.38 -9.65
C LEU A 154 -0.28 2.17 -9.25
N LEU A 155 -0.59 1.10 -8.51
CA LEU A 155 -1.94 0.84 -8.02
C LEU A 155 -2.47 1.91 -7.06
N CYS A 156 -1.56 2.58 -6.34
CA CYS A 156 -1.90 3.66 -5.42
C CYS A 156 -2.07 5.02 -6.12
N LEU A 157 -1.71 5.14 -7.41
CA LEU A 157 -1.77 6.39 -8.15
C LEU A 157 -3.02 6.44 -9.06
N PRO A 158 -3.80 7.53 -9.00
CA PRO A 158 -4.86 7.77 -9.99
C PRO A 158 -4.28 7.85 -11.39
N LEU A 159 -4.94 7.22 -12.37
CA LEU A 159 -4.45 7.18 -13.75
C LEU A 159 -4.27 8.59 -14.36
N ALA A 160 -5.11 9.54 -13.94
CA ALA A 160 -5.02 10.95 -14.36
C ALA A 160 -3.69 11.61 -13.94
N GLN A 161 -3.14 11.26 -12.77
CA GLN A 161 -1.87 11.83 -12.29
C GLN A 161 -0.66 11.26 -13.06
N VAL A 162 -0.76 10.01 -13.52
CA VAL A 162 0.30 9.36 -14.30
C VAL A 162 0.30 9.87 -15.75
N THR A 163 -0.89 10.01 -16.35
CA THR A 163 -1.04 10.45 -17.75
C THR A 163 -0.88 11.96 -17.94
N GLY A 164 -1.03 12.75 -16.87
CA GLY A 164 -0.84 14.21 -16.89
C GLY A 164 0.61 14.68 -16.73
N LEU A 165 1.60 13.78 -16.73
CA LEU A 165 3.02 14.14 -16.57
C LEU A 165 3.55 14.86 -17.82
N GLY A 166 4.28 15.95 -17.59
CA GLY A 166 4.92 16.76 -18.62
C GLY A 166 6.21 17.43 -18.13
N ALA A 167 6.82 18.26 -18.98
CA ALA A 167 8.03 19.01 -18.64
C ALA A 167 7.69 20.33 -17.90
N ASN A 168 7.03 20.23 -16.74
CA ASN A 168 6.61 21.39 -15.94
C ASN A 168 6.91 21.23 -14.43
N ILE A 169 6.84 22.34 -13.69
CA ILE A 169 7.12 22.36 -12.25
C ILE A 169 6.12 21.50 -11.44
N GLU A 170 4.89 21.38 -11.92
CA GLU A 170 3.86 20.55 -11.29
C GLU A 170 4.24 19.07 -11.32
N SER A 171 4.78 18.59 -12.45
CA SER A 171 5.26 17.20 -12.57
C SER A 171 6.45 16.95 -11.64
N VAL A 172 7.38 17.89 -11.52
CA VAL A 172 8.50 17.79 -10.55
C VAL A 172 7.99 17.77 -9.11
N THR A 173 7.00 18.63 -8.81
CA THR A 173 6.39 18.73 -7.49
C THR A 173 5.68 17.41 -7.13
N PHE A 174 4.94 16.83 -8.06
CA PHE A 174 4.29 15.53 -7.91
C PHE A 174 5.30 14.40 -7.71
N LEU A 175 6.35 14.35 -8.55
CA LEU A 175 7.38 13.33 -8.46
C LEU A 175 8.05 13.34 -7.08
N ASN A 176 8.42 14.51 -6.59
CA ASN A 176 9.07 14.64 -5.29
C ASN A 176 8.13 14.39 -4.12
N SER A 177 6.95 15.02 -4.11
CA SER A 177 6.08 15.03 -2.92
C SER A 177 5.12 13.85 -2.80
N SER A 178 4.94 13.08 -3.88
CA SER A 178 3.97 11.98 -3.95
C SER A 178 4.62 10.71 -4.48
N PHE A 179 5.20 10.73 -5.68
CA PHE A 179 5.71 9.51 -6.33
C PHE A 179 6.89 8.87 -5.57
N LEU A 180 7.96 9.64 -5.29
CA LEU A 180 9.16 9.13 -4.63
C LEU A 180 8.89 8.58 -3.22
N PRO A 181 8.18 9.30 -2.32
CA PRO A 181 7.73 8.75 -1.05
C PRO A 181 6.93 7.45 -1.22
N LEU A 182 5.99 7.43 -2.15
CA LEU A 182 5.14 6.26 -2.38
C LEU A 182 5.94 5.05 -2.86
N VAL A 183 6.95 5.24 -3.73
CA VAL A 183 7.88 4.17 -4.14
C VAL A 183 8.64 3.65 -2.92
N ALA A 184 9.18 4.54 -2.09
CA ALA A 184 9.94 4.17 -0.90
C ALA A 184 9.09 3.39 0.12
N GLU A 185 7.87 3.86 0.40
CA GLU A 185 6.93 3.18 1.29
C GLU A 185 6.53 1.80 0.74
N ASN A 186 6.25 1.69 -0.57
CA ASN A 186 5.91 0.40 -1.18
C ASN A 186 7.12 -0.54 -1.26
N LEU A 187 8.34 -0.02 -1.36
CA LEU A 187 9.56 -0.82 -1.28
C LEU A 187 9.70 -1.44 0.10
N LEU A 188 9.60 -0.62 1.16
CA LEU A 188 9.64 -1.10 2.53
C LEU A 188 8.51 -2.09 2.82
N ALA A 189 7.28 -1.78 2.42
CA ALA A 189 6.14 -2.68 2.63
C ALA A 189 6.31 -4.01 1.89
N THR A 190 6.85 -4.01 0.67
CA THR A 190 7.14 -5.23 -0.10
C THR A 190 8.25 -6.04 0.56
N PHE A 191 9.29 -5.37 1.07
CA PHE A 191 10.37 -6.02 1.81
C PHE A 191 9.88 -6.67 3.12
N LEU A 192 9.07 -5.96 3.91
CA LEU A 192 8.44 -6.50 5.11
C LEU A 192 7.52 -7.69 4.79
N ALA A 193 6.73 -7.59 3.71
CA ALA A 193 5.87 -8.68 3.25
C ALA A 193 6.66 -9.91 2.80
N PHE A 194 7.81 -9.71 2.17
CA PHE A 194 8.72 -10.79 1.80
C PHE A 194 9.31 -11.49 3.03
N LEU A 195 9.76 -10.72 4.03
CA LEU A 195 10.42 -11.27 5.21
C LEU A 195 9.45 -11.92 6.22
N ALA A 196 8.33 -11.26 6.55
CA ALA A 196 7.45 -11.67 7.64
C ALA A 196 5.98 -11.91 7.22
N GLY A 197 5.66 -11.65 5.95
CA GLY A 197 4.31 -11.77 5.41
C GLY A 197 3.46 -10.51 5.57
N PRO A 198 2.16 -10.59 5.23
CA PRO A 198 1.26 -9.44 5.10
C PRO A 198 1.03 -8.71 6.42
N LEU A 199 1.13 -9.38 7.57
CA LEU A 199 0.95 -8.70 8.86
C LEU A 199 2.02 -7.64 9.11
N ALA A 200 3.25 -7.85 8.66
CA ALA A 200 4.32 -6.85 8.84
C ALA A 200 4.10 -5.65 7.90
N SER A 201 3.68 -5.88 6.67
CA SER A 201 3.39 -4.79 5.75
C SER A 201 2.10 -4.04 6.12
N ILE A 202 1.07 -4.74 6.60
CA ILE A 202 -0.14 -4.14 7.22
C ILE A 202 0.22 -3.32 8.45
N ALA A 203 1.11 -3.80 9.32
CA ALA A 203 1.53 -3.05 10.49
C ALA A 203 2.14 -1.70 10.11
N TYR A 204 3.04 -1.67 9.13
CA TYR A 204 3.64 -0.43 8.65
C TYR A 204 2.63 0.46 7.90
N ARG A 205 2.01 -0.04 6.83
CA ARG A 205 1.09 0.73 5.97
C ARG A 205 -0.21 1.10 6.67
N GLY A 206 -0.64 0.29 7.63
CA GLY A 206 -1.83 0.53 8.45
C GLY A 206 -1.64 1.66 9.44
N ILE A 207 -0.45 1.83 10.01
CA ILE A 207 -0.14 2.99 10.84
C ILE A 207 -0.18 4.27 10.00
N LEU A 208 0.48 4.29 8.85
CA LEU A 208 0.46 5.46 7.94
C LEU A 208 -0.97 5.79 7.46
N SER A 209 -1.72 4.78 7.01
CA SER A 209 -3.10 4.97 6.53
C SER A 209 -4.03 5.37 7.68
N GLY A 210 -3.84 4.81 8.87
CA GLY A 210 -4.63 5.16 10.04
C GLY A 210 -4.44 6.62 10.44
N PHE A 211 -3.20 7.11 10.40
CA PHE A 211 -2.91 8.51 10.66
C PHE A 211 -3.54 9.44 9.62
N GLU A 212 -3.36 9.14 8.33
CA GLU A 212 -3.92 9.96 7.25
C GLU A 212 -5.45 10.05 7.31
N TRP A 213 -6.13 8.93 7.57
CA TRP A 213 -7.60 8.85 7.49
C TRP A 213 -8.34 9.19 8.78
N PHE A 214 -7.70 9.04 9.95
CA PHE A 214 -8.34 9.22 11.25
C PHE A 214 -7.73 10.34 12.11
N CYS A 215 -6.73 11.07 11.61
CA CYS A 215 -6.24 12.28 12.28
C CYS A 215 -6.94 13.53 11.71
N PRO A 216 -7.58 14.38 12.53
CA PRO A 216 -8.27 15.59 12.05
C PRO A 216 -7.32 16.67 11.57
N ILE A 217 -6.06 16.63 12.00
CA ILE A 217 -5.03 17.62 11.68
C ILE A 217 -3.83 16.88 11.12
N LEU A 218 -3.45 17.19 9.88
CA LEU A 218 -2.36 16.54 9.16
C LEU A 218 -1.21 17.51 8.92
N PRO A 219 0.06 17.05 8.97
CA PRO A 219 1.19 17.86 8.56
C PRO A 219 1.05 18.26 7.08
N ASN A 220 1.24 19.53 6.77
CA ASN A 220 1.25 20.04 5.40
C ASN A 220 2.59 20.76 5.11
N PRO A 221 3.71 20.03 5.11
CA PRO A 221 5.01 20.61 4.82
C PRO A 221 5.15 20.98 3.34
N SER A 222 6.11 21.87 3.04
CA SER A 222 6.46 22.20 1.65
C SER A 222 6.75 20.94 0.83
N TRP A 223 6.49 20.98 -0.48
CA TRP A 223 6.62 19.81 -1.35
C TRP A 223 8.02 19.18 -1.32
N VAL A 224 9.08 19.99 -1.13
CA VAL A 224 10.46 19.55 -0.96
C VAL A 224 10.60 18.72 0.31
N LEU A 225 10.15 19.28 1.43
CA LEU A 225 10.28 18.71 2.77
C LEU A 225 9.40 17.46 2.89
N LYS A 226 8.20 17.46 2.29
CA LYS A 226 7.32 16.29 2.17
C LYS A 226 8.00 15.13 1.46
N GLY A 227 8.61 15.39 0.30
CA GLY A 227 9.32 14.37 -0.47
C GLY A 227 10.53 13.81 0.27
N LEU A 228 11.33 14.69 0.88
CA LEU A 228 12.51 14.31 1.64
C LEU A 228 12.16 13.39 2.82
N LEU A 229 11.25 13.82 3.69
CA LEU A 229 10.87 13.05 4.89
C LEU A 229 10.15 11.75 4.54
N GLY A 230 9.25 11.81 3.55
CA GLY A 230 8.50 10.63 3.10
C GLY A 230 9.37 9.58 2.40
N THR A 231 10.52 9.97 1.85
CA THR A 231 11.43 9.04 1.16
C THR A 231 12.53 8.51 2.07
N ILE A 232 13.14 9.37 2.90
CA ILE A 232 14.30 8.97 3.71
C ILE A 232 13.92 7.91 4.75
N VAL A 233 12.80 8.09 5.46
CA VAL A 233 12.45 7.19 6.55
C VAL A 233 12.25 5.75 6.07
N PRO A 234 11.46 5.47 5.01
CA PRO A 234 11.34 4.10 4.51
C PRO A 234 12.65 3.53 3.96
N ILE A 235 13.46 4.34 3.27
CA ILE A 235 14.72 3.88 2.66
C ILE A 235 15.77 3.52 3.73
N VAL A 236 15.94 4.36 4.75
CA VAL A 236 16.88 4.07 5.85
C VAL A 236 16.44 2.82 6.61
N SER A 237 15.13 2.61 6.75
CA SER A 237 14.58 1.42 7.44
C SER A 237 14.79 0.09 6.71
N LEU A 238 15.29 0.10 5.47
CA LEU A 238 15.65 -1.10 4.72
C LEU A 238 17.04 -1.65 5.08
N VAL A 239 17.90 -0.83 5.71
CA VAL A 239 19.30 -1.14 6.05
C VAL A 239 19.38 -1.61 7.50
#